data_AF-A0A7C5DD74-F1
#
_entry.id   AF-A0A7C5DD74-F1
#
_cell.length_a   1.000
_cell.length_b   1.000
_cell.length_c   1.000
_cell.angle_alpha   90.00
_cell.angle_beta   90.00
_cell.angle_gamma   90.00
#
_symmetry.space_group_name_H-M   'P 1'
#
loop_
_entity.id
_entity.type
_entity.pdbx_description
1 polymer ?
#
loop_
_entity_poly.entity_id
_entity_poly.type
_entity_poly.pdbx_seq_one_letter_code
_entity_poly.pdbx_strand_id
1 'polypeptide(L)'
;MTITTIRGLVPVLQTAIGPVILISGLGLLLLTMSNRLARIIDRSRELLDQGDRLFGVDRTRIDREIAVLWRRARYVRSAIMLAAASCLGAATLIILLFLTSLLHFEVPLLVSIVFIISMISLIASLVLFIVDVNLTLSALYIEFEGHRKKS
;
A
#
# COMPACT_ATOMS: atom_id res chain seq x y z
N MET A 1 12.66 18.45 -40.67
CA MET A 1 12.00 19.12 -39.53
C MET A 1 11.46 18.15 -38.46
N THR A 2 11.74 16.83 -38.56
CA THR A 2 11.29 15.79 -37.60
C THR A 2 12.34 15.37 -36.58
N ILE A 3 13.64 15.55 -36.89
CA ILE A 3 14.76 15.13 -36.02
C ILE A 3 14.88 16.02 -34.77
N THR A 4 14.48 17.29 -34.85
CA THR A 4 14.48 18.25 -33.73
C THR A 4 13.48 17.88 -32.64
N THR A 5 12.30 17.36 -33.00
CA THR A 5 11.27 16.98 -32.02
C THR A 5 11.69 15.75 -31.21
N ILE A 6 12.25 14.72 -31.84
CA ILE A 6 12.73 13.52 -31.14
C ILE A 6 13.86 13.88 -30.16
N ARG A 7 14.80 14.76 -30.55
CA ARG A 7 15.88 15.21 -29.66
C ARG A 7 15.37 15.96 -28.42
N GLY A 8 14.23 16.67 -28.51
CA GLY A 8 13.61 17.33 -27.36
C GLY A 8 12.90 16.38 -26.40
N LEU A 9 12.39 15.24 -26.89
CA LEU A 9 11.72 14.23 -26.07
C LEU A 9 12.70 13.35 -25.27
N VAL A 10 13.92 13.13 -25.77
CA VAL A 10 14.90 12.25 -25.11
C VAL A 10 15.22 12.67 -23.67
N PRO A 11 15.56 13.95 -23.36
CA PRO A 11 15.83 14.38 -21.98
C PRO A 11 14.62 14.23 -21.04
N VAL A 12 13.41 14.39 -21.59
CA VAL A 12 12.15 14.33 -20.83
C VAL A 12 11.82 12.89 -20.48
N LEU A 13 11.99 11.98 -21.44
CA LEU A 13 11.92 10.55 -21.21
C LEU A 13 12.92 10.12 -20.14
N GLN A 14 14.17 10.60 -20.20
CA GLN A 14 15.19 10.32 -19.19
C GLN A 14 14.79 10.82 -17.80
N THR A 15 14.23 12.03 -17.70
CA THR A 15 13.77 12.61 -16.43
C THR A 15 12.56 11.86 -15.85
N ALA A 16 11.70 11.32 -16.72
CA ALA A 16 10.54 10.51 -16.32
C ALA A 16 10.91 9.10 -15.81
N ILE A 17 12.13 8.61 -16.04
CA ILE A 17 12.57 7.27 -15.58
C ILE A 17 12.45 7.14 -14.05
N GLY A 18 12.83 8.18 -13.29
CA GLY A 18 12.77 8.14 -11.82
C GLY A 18 11.37 7.85 -11.27
N PRO A 19 10.35 8.67 -11.60
CA PRO A 19 8.96 8.41 -11.24
C PRO A 19 8.41 7.06 -11.74
N VAL A 20 8.77 6.61 -12.95
CA VAL A 20 8.32 5.31 -13.49
C VAL A 20 8.87 4.12 -12.68
N ILE A 21 10.14 4.18 -12.26
CA ILE A 21 10.75 3.17 -11.39
C ILE A 21 10.02 3.14 -10.04
N LEU A 22 9.71 4.30 -9.47
CA LEU A 22 8.93 4.41 -8.23
C LEU A 22 7.54 3.76 -8.36
N ILE A 23 6.83 4.01 -9.47
CA ILE A 23 5.51 3.38 -9.74
C ILE A 23 5.63 1.85 -9.79
N SER A 24 6.68 1.34 -10.42
CA SER A 24 6.94 -0.11 -10.47
C SER A 24 7.13 -0.70 -9.07
N GLY A 25 7.94 -0.05 -8.23
CA GLY A 25 8.14 -0.45 -6.83
C GLY A 25 6.84 -0.37 -6.01
N LEU A 26 6.06 0.70 -6.20
CA LEU A 26 4.74 0.87 -5.61
C LEU A 26 3.76 -0.22 -6.02
N GLY A 27 3.79 -0.66 -7.29
CA GLY A 27 2.96 -1.76 -7.78
C GLY A 27 3.23 -3.07 -7.05
N LEU A 28 4.51 -3.40 -6.79
CA LEU A 28 4.90 -4.58 -6.02
C LEU A 28 4.46 -4.50 -4.56
N LEU A 29 4.58 -3.31 -3.94
CA LEU A 29 4.10 -3.07 -2.58
C LEU A 29 2.59 -3.22 -2.47
N LEU A 30 1.84 -2.62 -3.40
CA LEU A 30 0.38 -2.73 -3.48
C LEU A 30 -0.07 -4.17 -3.68
N LEU A 31 0.61 -4.92 -4.55
CA LEU A 31 0.32 -6.35 -4.77
C LEU A 31 0.53 -7.14 -3.47
N THR A 32 1.63 -6.90 -2.76
CA THR A 32 1.96 -7.56 -1.50
C THR A 32 0.91 -7.26 -0.42
N MET A 33 0.53 -5.99 -0.27
CA MET A 33 -0.51 -5.58 0.68
C MET A 33 -1.89 -6.16 0.33
N SER A 34 -2.25 -6.16 -0.95
CA SER A 34 -3.52 -6.70 -1.44
C SER A 34 -3.62 -8.20 -1.19
N ASN A 35 -2.54 -8.95 -1.47
CA ASN A 35 -2.46 -10.37 -1.15
C ASN A 35 -2.59 -10.64 0.34
N ARG A 36 -2.01 -9.76 1.18
CA ARG A 36 -2.13 -9.88 2.63
C ARG A 36 -3.54 -9.58 3.12
N LEU A 37 -4.20 -8.57 2.57
CA LEU A 37 -5.60 -8.24 2.88
C LEU A 37 -6.52 -9.40 2.51
N ALA A 38 -6.33 -10.00 1.33
CA ALA A 38 -7.09 -11.18 0.89
C ALA A 38 -7.00 -12.32 1.92
N ARG A 39 -5.78 -12.67 2.36
CA ARG A 39 -5.59 -13.70 3.39
C ARG A 39 -6.29 -13.39 4.72
N ILE A 40 -6.31 -12.12 5.15
CA ILE A 40 -7.02 -11.72 6.37
C ILE A 40 -8.53 -11.87 6.20
N ILE A 41 -9.07 -11.50 5.03
CA ILE A 41 -10.50 -11.62 4.71
C ILE A 41 -10.90 -13.10 4.63
N ASP A 42 -10.11 -13.92 3.93
CA ASP A 42 -10.38 -15.35 3.78
C ASP A 42 -10.36 -16.06 5.13
N ARG A 43 -9.37 -15.80 5.98
CA ARG A 43 -9.33 -16.35 7.34
C ARG A 43 -10.47 -15.86 8.23
N SER A 44 -10.91 -14.62 8.05
CA SER A 44 -12.10 -14.11 8.77
C SER A 44 -13.36 -14.83 8.34
N ARG A 45 -13.49 -15.17 7.05
CA ARG A 45 -14.63 -15.95 6.52
C ARG A 45 -14.62 -17.40 7.03
N GLU A 46 -13.45 -18.04 7.05
CA GLU A 46 -13.31 -19.39 7.62
C GLU A 46 -13.71 -19.44 9.09
N LEU A 47 -13.29 -18.45 9.89
CA LEU A 47 -13.67 -18.36 11.30
C LEU A 47 -15.16 -18.10 11.51
N LEU A 48 -15.79 -17.29 10.63
CA LEU A 48 -17.25 -17.08 10.65
C LEU A 48 -18.00 -18.39 10.38
N ASP A 49 -17.60 -19.17 9.36
CA ASP A 49 -18.24 -20.46 9.03
C ASP A 49 -18.06 -21.49 10.16
N GLN A 50 -16.93 -21.45 10.86
CA GLN A 50 -16.70 -22.30 12.05
C GLN A 50 -17.56 -21.85 13.24
N GLY A 51 -17.68 -20.53 13.47
CA GLY A 51 -18.46 -19.96 14.57
C GLY A 51 -19.96 -20.22 14.47
N ASP A 52 -20.50 -20.31 13.26
CA ASP A 52 -21.91 -20.67 13.04
C ASP A 52 -22.25 -22.11 13.45
N ARG A 53 -21.24 -22.98 13.59
CA ARG A 53 -21.39 -24.38 14.04
C ARG A 53 -21.15 -24.57 15.54
N LEU A 54 -20.78 -23.52 16.27
CA LEU A 54 -20.39 -23.56 17.69
C LEU A 54 -21.40 -22.79 18.58
N PHE A 55 -21.54 -23.23 19.84
CA PHE A 55 -22.43 -22.62 20.84
C PHE A 55 -21.68 -22.27 22.13
N GLY A 56 -22.12 -21.23 22.83
CA GLY A 56 -21.60 -20.87 24.16
C GLY A 56 -20.21 -20.20 24.15
N VAL A 57 -19.31 -20.63 25.04
CA VAL A 57 -18.00 -20.00 25.29
C VAL A 57 -17.10 -20.01 24.05
N ASP A 58 -17.20 -21.04 23.21
CA ASP A 58 -16.39 -21.14 21.99
C ASP A 58 -16.78 -20.09 20.93
N ARG A 59 -18.07 -19.72 20.85
CA ARG A 59 -18.53 -18.65 19.95
C ARG A 59 -17.97 -17.29 20.37
N THR A 60 -17.96 -17.00 21.67
CA THR A 60 -17.39 -15.72 22.19
C THR A 60 -15.89 -15.58 21.96
N ARG A 61 -15.14 -16.69 21.87
CA ARG A 61 -13.72 -16.68 21.50
C ARG A 61 -13.52 -16.36 20.03
N ILE A 62 -14.29 -17.00 19.15
CA ILE A 62 -14.25 -16.77 17.70
C ILE A 62 -14.62 -15.32 17.36
N ASP A 63 -15.65 -14.77 18.00
CA ASP A 63 -16.06 -13.37 17.79
C ASP A 63 -14.94 -12.36 18.16
N ARG A 64 -14.19 -12.64 19.24
CA ARG A 64 -13.03 -11.81 19.64
C ARG A 64 -11.90 -11.90 18.61
N GLU A 65 -11.62 -13.08 18.09
CA GLU A 65 -10.58 -13.29 17.08
C GLU A 65 -10.92 -12.57 15.77
N ILE A 66 -12.18 -12.67 15.33
CA ILE A 66 -12.71 -11.95 14.17
C ILE A 66 -12.61 -10.42 14.36
N ALA A 67 -12.92 -9.90 15.55
CA ALA A 67 -12.79 -8.47 15.84
C ALA A 67 -11.34 -7.97 15.71
N VAL A 68 -10.36 -8.78 16.12
CA VAL A 68 -8.93 -8.48 15.95
C VAL A 68 -8.54 -8.49 14.46
N LEU A 69 -8.99 -9.48 13.69
CA LEU A 69 -8.75 -9.57 12.25
C LEU A 69 -9.33 -8.37 11.49
N TRP A 70 -10.55 -7.95 11.81
CA TRP A 70 -11.17 -6.76 11.23
C TRP A 70 -10.41 -5.47 11.52
N ARG A 71 -9.92 -5.31 12.75
CA ARG A 71 -9.10 -4.14 13.10
C ARG A 71 -7.80 -4.10 12.28
N ARG A 72 -7.20 -5.27 12.01
CA ARG A 72 -6.00 -5.40 11.17
C ARG A 72 -6.31 -5.12 9.69
N ALA A 73 -7.41 -5.64 9.17
CA ALA A 73 -7.87 -5.34 7.80
C ALA A 73 -8.02 -3.83 7.56
N ARG A 74 -8.45 -3.07 8.59
CA ARG A 74 -8.55 -1.60 8.50
C ARG A 74 -7.19 -0.92 8.32
N TYR A 75 -6.16 -1.33 9.07
CA TYR A 75 -4.82 -0.77 8.91
C TYR A 75 -4.22 -1.09 7.55
N VAL A 76 -4.35 -2.33 7.07
CA VAL A 76 -3.91 -2.74 5.72
C VAL A 76 -4.62 -1.91 4.65
N ARG A 77 -5.95 -1.76 4.76
CA ARG A 77 -6.73 -0.98 3.81
C ARG A 77 -6.30 0.48 3.77
N SER A 78 -6.03 1.09 4.93
CA SER A 78 -5.51 2.46 4.99
C SER A 78 -4.12 2.58 4.36
N ALA A 79 -3.22 1.61 4.58
CA ALA A 79 -1.91 1.58 3.94
C ALA A 79 -2.03 1.49 2.41
N ILE A 80 -2.90 0.61 1.89
CA ILE A 80 -3.17 0.47 0.45
C ILE A 80 -3.67 1.80 -0.13
N MET A 81 -4.60 2.49 0.53
CA MET A 81 -5.12 3.78 0.06
C MET A 81 -4.01 4.84 -0.03
N LEU A 82 -3.12 4.92 0.97
CA LEU A 82 -2.00 5.86 0.98
C LEU A 82 -0.93 5.52 -0.08
N ALA A 83 -0.64 4.23 -0.30
CA ALA A 83 0.23 3.79 -1.39
C ALA A 83 -0.37 4.11 -2.76
N ALA A 84 -1.68 3.88 -2.95
CA ALA A 84 -2.39 4.19 -4.17
C ALA A 84 -2.39 5.71 -4.44
N ALA A 85 -2.62 6.53 -3.41
CA ALA A 85 -2.53 7.99 -3.53
C ALA A 85 -1.11 8.47 -3.92
N SER A 86 -0.07 7.86 -3.35
CA SER A 86 1.31 8.14 -3.75
C SER A 86 1.55 7.78 -5.23
N CYS A 87 1.05 6.62 -5.67
CA CYS A 87 1.15 6.15 -7.05
C CYS A 87 0.44 7.09 -8.04
N LEU A 88 -0.76 7.58 -7.69
CA LEU A 88 -1.45 8.61 -8.46
C LEU A 88 -0.64 9.92 -8.54
N GLY A 89 0.00 10.32 -7.45
CA GLY A 89 0.92 11.47 -7.45
C GLY A 89 2.11 11.26 -8.39
N ALA A 90 2.73 10.08 -8.37
CA ALA A 90 3.84 9.73 -9.26
C ALA A 90 3.41 9.72 -10.74
N ALA A 91 2.23 9.16 -11.05
CA ALA A 91 1.66 9.21 -12.39
C ALA A 91 1.38 10.66 -12.84
N THR A 92 0.88 11.50 -11.94
CA THR A 92 0.65 12.93 -12.19
C THR A 92 1.95 13.66 -12.52
N LEU A 93 3.05 13.35 -11.84
CA LEU A 93 4.36 13.92 -12.15
C LEU A 93 4.85 13.57 -13.54
N ILE A 94 4.66 12.33 -13.98
CA ILE A 94 5.02 11.92 -15.35
C ILE A 94 4.23 12.77 -16.36
N ILE A 95 2.93 12.95 -16.15
CA ILE A 95 2.09 13.79 -17.00
C ILE A 95 2.60 15.24 -16.99
N LEU A 96 2.92 15.81 -15.82
CA LEU A 96 3.43 17.19 -15.69
C LEU A 96 4.78 17.40 -16.37
N LEU A 97 5.71 16.42 -16.27
CA LEU A 97 7.01 16.48 -16.95
C LEU A 97 6.85 16.52 -18.47
N PHE A 98 5.93 15.71 -19.01
CA PHE A 98 5.60 15.73 -20.43
C PHE A 98 4.90 17.02 -20.86
N LEU A 99 3.95 17.53 -20.06
CA LEU A 99 3.28 18.80 -20.34
C LEU A 99 4.25 19.98 -20.39
N THR A 100 5.18 20.04 -19.44
CA THR A 100 6.25 21.06 -19.38
C THR A 100 7.08 21.04 -20.67
N SER A 101 7.40 19.85 -21.18
CA SER A 101 8.14 19.70 -22.43
C SER A 101 7.36 20.04 -23.69
N LEU A 102 6.08 19.64 -23.78
CA LEU A 102 5.30 19.81 -25.00
C LEU A 102 4.77 21.24 -25.13
N LEU A 103 4.33 21.84 -24.01
CA LEU A 103 3.66 23.14 -23.99
C LEU A 103 4.60 24.29 -23.59
N HIS A 104 5.88 24.02 -23.31
CA HIS A 104 6.84 24.99 -22.74
C HIS A 104 6.29 25.68 -21.47
N PHE A 105 5.45 24.95 -20.72
CA PHE A 105 4.75 25.48 -19.56
C PHE A 105 5.59 25.21 -18.31
N GLU A 106 6.36 26.19 -17.87
CA GLU A 106 7.25 26.05 -16.71
C GLU A 106 6.48 26.23 -15.39
N VAL A 107 6.14 25.10 -14.75
CA VAL A 107 5.52 25.07 -13.41
C VAL A 107 6.36 24.26 -12.41
N PRO A 108 7.64 24.62 -12.17
CA PRO A 108 8.53 23.86 -11.29
C PRO A 108 7.98 23.76 -9.86
N LEU A 109 7.34 24.82 -9.34
CA LEU A 109 6.74 24.84 -8.01
C LEU A 109 5.63 23.78 -7.85
N LEU A 110 4.76 23.63 -8.87
CA LEU A 110 3.68 22.65 -8.84
C LEU A 110 4.22 21.22 -8.86
N VAL A 111 5.22 20.96 -9.71
CA VAL A 111 5.90 19.65 -9.78
C VAL A 111 6.53 19.31 -8.43
N SER A 112 7.25 20.26 -7.81
CA SER A 112 7.85 20.04 -6.49
C SER A 112 6.82 19.75 -5.40
N ILE A 113 5.71 20.48 -5.36
CA ILE A 113 4.64 20.27 -4.36
C ILE A 113 4.00 18.88 -4.52
N VAL A 114 3.63 18.51 -5.75
CA VAL A 114 3.03 17.19 -6.03
C VAL A 114 3.99 16.06 -5.66
N PHE A 115 5.28 16.23 -5.94
CA PHE A 115 6.31 15.25 -5.58
C PHE A 115 6.47 15.09 -4.08
N ILE A 116 6.56 16.20 -3.33
CA ILE A 116 6.69 16.15 -1.86
C ILE A 116 5.46 15.49 -1.24
N ILE A 117 4.25 15.84 -1.67
CA ILE A 117 3.01 15.22 -1.17
C ILE A 117 2.98 13.72 -1.49
N SER A 118 3.35 13.33 -2.72
CA SER A 118 3.44 11.91 -3.12
C SER A 118 4.44 11.13 -2.26
N MET A 119 5.61 11.72 -1.95
CA MET A 119 6.62 11.11 -1.08
C MET A 119 6.16 11.00 0.38
N ILE A 120 5.49 12.02 0.92
CA ILE A 120 4.93 11.96 2.28
C ILE A 120 3.86 10.86 2.37
N SER A 121 2.99 10.75 1.36
CA SER A 121 1.98 9.68 1.28
C SER A 121 2.63 8.30 1.19
N LEU A 122 3.74 8.17 0.46
CA LEU A 122 4.51 6.93 0.38
C LEU A 122 5.06 6.53 1.76
N ILE A 123 5.73 7.47 2.43
CA ILE A 123 6.31 7.24 3.76
C ILE A 123 5.22 6.82 4.75
N ALA A 124 4.10 7.55 4.78
CA ALA A 124 2.97 7.20 5.65
C ALA A 124 2.42 5.79 5.37
N SER A 125 2.29 5.41 4.10
CA SER A 125 1.92 4.05 3.70
C SER A 125 2.89 2.99 4.22
N LEU A 126 4.20 3.21 4.03
CA LEU A 126 5.23 2.29 4.51
C LEU A 126 5.22 2.16 6.03
N VAL A 127 5.03 3.26 6.76
CA VAL A 127 4.92 3.22 8.23
C VAL A 127 3.72 2.38 8.66
N LEU A 128 2.55 2.58 8.04
CA LEU A 128 1.37 1.75 8.33
C LEU A 128 1.60 0.28 7.99
N PHE A 129 2.30 0.00 6.90
CA PHE A 129 2.69 -1.36 6.52
C PHE A 129 3.57 -2.01 7.59
N ILE A 130 4.61 -1.30 8.04
CA ILE A 130 5.55 -1.78 9.06
C ILE A 130 4.81 -2.04 10.38
N VAL A 131 3.92 -1.13 10.80
CA VAL A 131 3.10 -1.31 12.00
C VAL A 131 2.26 -2.58 11.89
N ASP A 132 1.60 -2.77 10.75
CA ASP A 132 0.76 -3.93 10.50
C ASP A 132 1.57 -5.25 10.41
N VAL A 133 2.79 -5.22 9.86
CA VAL A 133 3.72 -6.37 9.89
C VAL A 133 4.12 -6.71 11.34
N ASN A 134 4.52 -5.71 12.14
CA ASN A 134 4.90 -5.92 13.54
C ASN A 134 3.74 -6.47 14.38
N LEU A 135 2.52 -5.97 14.18
CA LEU A 135 1.31 -6.51 14.81
C LEU A 135 1.08 -8.00 14.49
N THR A 136 1.46 -8.44 13.28
CA THR A 136 1.38 -9.87 12.90
C THR A 136 2.33 -10.72 13.71
N LEU A 137 3.57 -10.24 13.87
CA LEU A 137 4.61 -10.94 14.60
C LEU A 137 4.28 -11.00 16.10
N SER A 138 3.80 -9.90 16.69
CA SER A 138 3.38 -9.89 18.10
C SER A 138 2.20 -10.82 18.37
N ALA A 139 1.21 -10.91 17.46
CA ALA A 139 0.11 -11.86 17.61
C ALA A 139 0.59 -13.32 17.61
N LEU A 140 1.53 -13.64 16.70
CA LEU A 140 2.18 -14.95 16.62
C LEU A 140 2.95 -15.28 17.91
N TYR A 141 3.69 -14.32 18.46
CA TYR A 141 4.48 -14.54 19.68
C TYR A 141 3.59 -14.88 20.89
N ILE A 142 2.46 -14.18 21.04
CA ILE A 142 1.48 -14.43 22.11
C ILE A 142 0.81 -15.82 21.95
N GLU A 143 0.54 -16.25 20.71
CA GLU A 143 -0.02 -17.57 20.42
C GLU A 143 0.99 -18.69 20.77
N PHE A 144 2.27 -18.52 20.40
CA PHE A 144 3.35 -19.45 20.75
C PHE A 144 3.53 -19.59 22.27
N GLU A 145 3.47 -18.49 23.02
CA GLU A 145 3.66 -18.49 24.47
C GLU A 145 2.46 -19.12 25.21
N GLY A 146 1.26 -19.03 24.63
CA GLY A 146 0.06 -19.74 25.09
C GLY A 146 0.14 -21.27 24.90
N HIS A 147 0.76 -21.74 23.82
CA HIS A 147 1.00 -23.18 23.60
C HIS A 147 2.07 -23.74 24.54
N ARG A 148 3.12 -22.96 24.87
CA ARG A 148 4.19 -23.40 25.78
C ARG A 148 3.76 -23.49 27.25
N LYS A 149 2.67 -22.83 27.64
CA LYS A 149 2.07 -22.92 28.99
C LYS A 149 1.10 -24.10 29.14
N LYS A 150 0.73 -24.77 28.05
CA LYS A 150 -0.20 -25.91 28.00
C LYS A 150 0.48 -27.26 27.81
N SER A 151 1.79 -27.29 27.56
CA SER A 151 2.64 -28.49 27.58
C SER A 151 3.41 -28.56 28.89
#